data_AF-A0A0Q0XRW4-F1
#
_entry.id   AF-A0A0Q0XRW4-F1
#
_cell.length_a   1.000
_cell.length_b   1.000
_cell.length_c   1.000
_cell.angle_alpha   90.00
_cell.angle_beta   90.00
_cell.angle_gamma   90.00
#
_symmetry.space_group_name_H-M   'P 1'
#
loop_
_entity.id
_entity.type
_entity.pdbx_description
1 polymer ?
#
loop_
_entity_poly.entity_id
_entity_poly.type
_entity_poly.pdbx_seq_one_letter_code
_entity_poly.pdbx_strand_id
1 'polypeptide(L)'
;MESDQFLQHHQTEPVITPMKWVLYFLVTSLPIIGTVLLLVWAFSNDGRPTRQNWAKGMLLFYVLTIIVLGLLFLLFGAAILAAAASNESNY
;
A
#
# COMPACT_ATOMS: atom_id res chain seq x y z
N MET A 1 9.63 24.27 37.19
CA MET A 1 8.34 24.89 36.85
C MET A 1 8.27 25.28 35.37
N GLU A 2 9.28 25.91 34.77
CA GLU A 2 9.39 25.99 33.28
C GLU A 2 9.89 24.69 32.65
N SER A 3 10.77 23.94 33.34
CA SER A 3 11.28 22.62 32.92
C SER A 3 10.17 21.62 32.52
N ASP A 4 9.03 21.72 33.21
CA ASP A 4 7.87 20.83 33.06
C ASP A 4 7.00 21.21 31.85
N GLN A 5 7.08 22.46 31.38
CA GLN A 5 6.39 22.92 30.17
C GLN A 5 7.07 22.43 28.89
N PHE A 6 8.41 22.24 28.89
CA PHE A 6 9.13 21.68 27.75
C PHE A 6 8.82 20.19 27.51
N LEU A 7 8.34 19.48 28.54
CA LEU A 7 7.97 18.06 28.44
C LEU A 7 6.53 17.83 27.96
N GLN A 8 5.71 18.88 27.81
CA GLN A 8 4.25 18.72 27.68
C GLN A 8 3.64 18.92 26.29
N HIS A 9 4.41 19.17 25.23
CA HIS A 9 3.81 19.38 23.89
C HIS A 9 4.12 18.32 22.82
N HIS A 10 4.84 17.23 23.15
CA HIS A 10 4.93 16.10 22.23
C HIS A 10 3.57 15.40 22.19
N GLN A 11 2.72 15.79 21.24
CA GLN A 11 1.49 15.09 20.87
C GLN A 11 1.88 13.67 20.46
N THR A 12 1.90 12.74 21.42
CA THR A 12 2.24 11.35 21.18
C THR A 12 1.09 10.74 20.38
N GLU A 13 1.38 10.34 19.13
CA GLU A 13 0.38 9.71 18.28
C GLU A 13 -0.15 8.43 18.97
N PRO A 14 -1.47 8.23 19.05
CA PRO A 14 -2.03 7.02 19.63
C PRO A 14 -1.54 5.77 18.90
N VAL A 15 -0.99 4.81 19.66
CA VAL A 15 -0.54 3.51 19.13
C VAL A 15 -1.68 2.81 18.39
N ILE A 16 -1.39 2.31 17.19
CA ILE A 16 -2.34 1.56 16.38
C ILE A 16 -2.39 0.12 16.88
N THR A 17 -3.55 -0.34 17.33
CA THR A 17 -3.75 -1.71 17.82
C THR A 17 -3.71 -2.73 16.68
N PRO A 18 -3.38 -4.01 16.95
CA PRO A 18 -3.37 -5.05 15.92
C PRO A 18 -4.70 -5.20 15.17
N MET A 19 -5.83 -5.12 15.87
CA MET A 19 -7.16 -5.19 15.25
C MET A 19 -7.39 -4.04 14.25
N LYS A 20 -6.85 -2.85 14.54
CA LYS A 20 -6.92 -1.70 13.64
C LYS A 20 -6.03 -1.88 12.41
N TRP A 21 -4.88 -2.55 12.55
CA TRP A 21 -4.06 -2.96 11.40
C TRP A 21 -4.79 -3.94 10.48
N VAL A 22 -5.49 -4.93 11.06
CA VAL A 22 -6.32 -5.86 10.27
C VAL A 22 -7.35 -5.09 9.46
N LEU A 23 -8.03 -4.10 10.06
CA LEU A 23 -8.99 -3.27 9.33
C LEU A 23 -8.32 -2.49 8.19
N TYR A 24 -7.09 -1.99 8.38
CA TYR A 24 -6.36 -1.30 7.32
C TYR A 24 -6.05 -2.23 6.16
N PHE A 25 -5.59 -3.46 6.42
CA PHE A 25 -5.37 -4.45 5.36
C PHE A 25 -6.67 -4.84 4.64
N LEU A 26 -7.78 -4.99 5.36
CA LEU A 26 -9.07 -5.32 4.76
C LEU A 26 -9.62 -4.23 3.84
N VAL A 27 -9.48 -2.96 4.22
CA VAL A 27 -9.99 -1.86 3.38
C VAL A 27 -9.04 -1.59 2.22
N THR A 28 -7.73 -1.68 2.44
CA THR A 28 -6.73 -1.43 1.39
C THR A 28 -6.59 -2.57 0.39
N SER A 29 -7.07 -3.79 0.70
CA SER A 29 -7.13 -4.88 -0.28
C SER A 29 -8.14 -4.63 -1.41
N LEU A 30 -9.08 -3.69 -1.21
CA LEU A 30 -10.00 -3.26 -2.27
C LEU A 30 -9.24 -2.40 -3.29
N PRO A 31 -9.21 -2.78 -4.58
CA PRO A 31 -8.30 -2.15 -5.55
C PRO A 31 -8.57 -0.66 -5.76
N ILE A 32 -9.83 -0.27 -5.95
CA ILE A 32 -10.18 1.14 -6.21
C ILE A 32 -10.27 1.92 -4.88
N ILE A 33 -11.16 1.47 -3.98
CA ILE A 33 -11.45 2.16 -2.73
C ILE A 33 -10.22 2.21 -1.82
N GLY A 34 -9.47 1.09 -1.73
CA GLY A 34 -8.25 0.98 -0.95
C GLY A 34 -7.15 1.91 -1.45
N THR A 35 -6.94 1.99 -2.77
CA THR A 35 -5.96 2.92 -3.36
C THR A 35 -6.34 4.38 -3.09
N VAL A 36 -7.61 4.76 -3.27
CA VAL A 36 -8.06 6.12 -2.95
C VAL A 36 -7.84 6.45 -1.47
N LEU A 37 -8.16 5.52 -0.57
CA LEU A 37 -7.97 5.72 0.86
C LEU A 37 -6.48 5.84 1.23
N LEU A 38 -5.61 5.06 0.60
CA LEU A 38 -4.16 5.18 0.74
C LEU A 38 -3.68 6.56 0.30
N LEU A 39 -4.19 7.10 -0.81
CA LEU A 39 -3.85 8.47 -1.24
C LEU A 39 -4.32 9.51 -0.21
N VAL A 40 -5.56 9.38 0.29
CA VAL A 40 -6.11 10.26 1.33
C VAL A 40 -5.22 10.22 2.59
N TRP A 41 -4.80 9.04 3.03
CA TRP A 41 -3.93 8.89 4.21
C TRP A 41 -2.48 9.32 3.96
N ALA A 42 -1.93 9.11 2.77
CA ALA A 42 -0.56 9.49 2.44
C ALA A 42 -0.40 11.01 2.40
N PHE A 43 -1.45 11.73 1.99
CA PHE A 43 -1.44 13.18 1.82
C PHE A 43 -2.29 13.94 2.85
N SER A 44 -2.81 13.25 3.89
CA SER A 44 -3.49 13.93 4.98
C SER A 44 -2.51 14.70 5.87
N ASN A 45 -3.03 15.74 6.53
CA ASN A 45 -2.32 16.52 7.55
C ASN A 45 -3.02 16.39 8.92
N ASP A 46 -3.44 15.17 9.26
CA ASP A 46 -4.31 14.87 10.41
C ASP A 46 -3.54 14.56 11.71
N GLY A 47 -2.24 14.87 11.76
CA GLY A 47 -1.39 14.64 12.93
C GLY A 47 -1.05 13.19 13.22
N ARG A 48 -1.24 12.26 12.26
CA ARG A 48 -0.98 10.81 12.42
C ARG A 48 0.16 10.32 11.51
N PRO A 49 1.43 10.63 11.84
CA PRO A 49 2.58 10.32 10.99
C PRO A 49 2.77 8.81 10.75
N THR A 50 2.42 7.94 11.70
CA THR A 50 2.54 6.48 11.55
C THR A 50 1.66 5.96 10.44
N ARG A 51 0.38 6.38 10.42
CA ARG A 51 -0.56 6.00 9.34
C ARG A 51 -0.15 6.59 8.01
N GLN A 52 0.28 7.85 8.00
CA GLN A 52 0.70 8.53 6.78
C GLN A 52 1.91 7.84 6.14
N ASN A 53 2.93 7.50 6.93
CA ASN A 53 4.13 6.81 6.43
C ASN A 53 3.82 5.40 5.93
N TRP A 54 2.94 4.67 6.63
CA TRP A 54 2.47 3.37 6.14
C TRP A 54 1.75 3.49 4.79
N ALA A 55 0.88 4.49 4.62
CA ALA A 55 0.16 4.71 3.37
C ALA A 55 1.11 5.04 2.21
N LYS A 56 2.11 5.90 2.44
CA LYS A 56 3.19 6.19 1.47
C LYS A 56 3.97 4.92 1.11
N GLY A 57 4.29 4.07 2.09
CA GLY A 57 4.97 2.80 1.87
C GLY A 57 4.15 1.82 1.02
N MET A 58 2.85 1.69 1.28
CA MET A 58 1.96 0.83 0.49
C MET A 58 1.81 1.33 -0.95
N LEU A 59 1.72 2.64 -1.17
CA LEU A 59 1.69 3.21 -2.53
C LEU A 59 2.98 2.91 -3.29
N LEU A 60 4.14 3.04 -2.65
CA LEU A 60 5.42 2.64 -3.26
C LEU A 60 5.43 1.14 -3.59
N PHE A 61 4.94 0.30 -2.68
CA PHE A 61 4.85 -1.14 -2.91
C PHE A 61 3.94 -1.49 -4.10
N TYR A 62 2.83 -0.77 -4.29
CA TYR A 62 1.95 -0.95 -5.45
C TYR A 62 2.66 -0.61 -6.75
N VAL A 63 3.39 0.51 -6.79
CA VAL A 63 4.19 0.90 -7.96
C VAL A 63 5.25 -0.17 -8.28
N LEU A 64 5.97 -0.65 -7.27
CA LEU A 64 6.96 -1.71 -7.44
C LEU A 64 6.32 -3.01 -7.95
N THR A 65 5.16 -3.38 -7.42
CA THR A 65 4.43 -4.58 -7.84
C THR A 65 4.04 -4.49 -9.30
N ILE A 66 3.52 -3.33 -9.75
CA ILE A 66 3.17 -3.10 -11.15
C ILE A 66 4.40 -3.23 -12.06
N ILE A 67 5.54 -2.65 -11.66
CA ILE A 67 6.79 -2.73 -12.43
C ILE A 67 7.25 -4.18 -12.54
N VAL A 68 7.31 -4.92 -11.43
CA VAL A 68 7.77 -6.31 -11.41
C VAL A 68 6.86 -7.20 -12.26
N LEU A 69 5.54 -7.10 -12.10
CA LEU A 69 4.58 -7.86 -12.91
C LEU A 69 4.67 -7.49 -14.40
N GLY A 70 4.87 -6.21 -14.72
CA GLY A 70 5.10 -5.74 -16.09
C GLY A 70 6.35 -6.37 -16.70
N LEU A 71 7.47 -6.40 -15.98
CA LEU A 71 8.70 -7.05 -16.43
C LEU A 71 8.51 -8.55 -16.65
N LEU A 72 7.87 -9.24 -15.72
CA LEU A 72 7.56 -10.67 -15.88
C LEU A 72 6.67 -10.92 -17.11
N PHE A 73 5.67 -10.07 -17.34
CA PHE A 73 4.83 -10.16 -18.53
C PHE A 73 5.63 -9.91 -19.83
N LEU A 74 6.58 -8.97 -19.84
CA LEU A 74 7.43 -8.75 -21.02
C LEU A 74 8.37 -9.91 -21.29
N LEU A 75 8.95 -10.51 -20.25
CA LEU A 75 9.89 -11.62 -20.37
C LEU A 75 9.21 -12.93 -20.75
N PHE A 76 8.05 -13.22 -20.15
CA PHE A 76 7.39 -14.53 -20.26
C PHE A 76 6.03 -14.49 -20.97
N GLY A 77 5.42 -13.32 -21.13
CA GLY A 77 4.05 -13.19 -21.64
C GLY A 77 3.92 -13.69 -23.08
N ALA A 78 4.88 -13.38 -23.96
CA ALA A 78 4.86 -13.89 -25.33
C ALA A 78 4.97 -15.42 -25.39
N ALA A 79 5.81 -16.02 -24.53
CA ALA A 79 5.95 -17.48 -24.46
C ALA A 79 4.68 -18.15 -23.91
N ILE A 80 4.05 -17.56 -22.90
CA ILE A 80 2.79 -18.05 -22.33
C ILE A 80 1.66 -17.95 -23.37
N LEU A 81 1.55 -16.82 -24.08
CA LEU A 81 0.53 -16.63 -25.12
C LEU A 81 0.72 -17.60 -26.29
N ALA A 82 1.96 -17.80 -26.74
CA ALA A 82 2.27 -18.76 -27.80
C ALA A 82 1.96 -20.20 -27.39
N ALA A 83 2.30 -20.59 -26.15
CA ALA A 83 1.96 -21.90 -25.61
C ALA A 83 0.44 -22.09 -25.50
N ALA A 84 -0.30 -21.08 -25.04
CA ALA A 84 -1.76 -21.13 -24.97
C ALA A 84 -2.40 -21.28 -26.36
N ALA A 85 -1.98 -20.48 -27.34
CA ALA A 85 -2.49 -20.55 -28.71
C ALA A 85 -2.17 -21.91 -29.39
N SER A 86 -1.00 -22.49 -29.10
CA SER A 86 -0.65 -23.81 -29.64
C SER A 86 -1.58 -24.91 -29.14
N ASN A 87 -2.02 -24.87 -27.87
CA ASN A 87 -2.92 -25.88 -27.31
C ASN A 87 -4.32 -25.82 -27.95
N GLU A 88 -4.84 -24.64 -28.28
CA GLU A 88 -6.14 -24.50 -28.94
C GLU A 88 -6.16 -25.08 -30.36
N SER A 89 -5.04 -25.00 -31.09
CA SER A 89 -4.96 -25.53 -32.46
C SER A 89 -4.89 -27.07 -32.55
N ASN A 90 -4.70 -27.76 -31.43
CA ASN A 90 -4.58 -29.22 -31.36
C ASN A 90 -5.91 -29.93 -31.02
N TYR A 91 -7.00 -29.19 -30.83
CA TYR A 91 -8.37 -29.70 -30.66
C TYR A 91 -9.22 -29.37 -31.88
#